data_AF-A0A355AA16-F1
#
_entry.id   AF-A0A355AA16-F1
#
_cell.length_a   1.000
_cell.length_b   1.000
_cell.length_c   1.000
_cell.angle_alpha   90.00
_cell.angle_beta   90.00
_cell.angle_gamma   90.00
#
_symmetry.space_group_name_H-M   'P 1'
#
loop_
_entity.id
_entity.type
_entity.pdbx_description
1 polymer ?
#
loop_
_entity_poly.entity_id
_entity_poly.type
_entity_poly.pdbx_seq_one_letter_code
_entity_poly.pdbx_strand_id
1 'polypeptide(L)'
;MVYTGVLRKMMTELGSPVQYYLQLENDIININQALNKTLEITFIKHECLHCHLDKPIYRQGFCKSCFFDIPQAADWIIRPELSTAHLDKEDRDLAYEKKVQLQPHIVYLANSSSVKVGVTRKAQVPTRWIDQGAHEAIEIVEVPNRYLAGITEIALKEYVSDKTNWRKMLKNEIEDADLISEKKKLAAFIPEEAKPYYLENSKETSIEFPVLQYPSSLKSL
;
A
#
# COMPACT_ATOMS: atom_id res chain seq x y z
N MET A 1 29.19 10.69 3.80
CA MET A 1 28.93 9.35 4.37
C MET A 1 28.60 8.44 3.20
N VAL A 2 29.14 7.21 3.18
CA VAL A 2 28.87 6.23 2.14
C VAL A 2 28.10 5.10 2.79
N TYR A 3 26.94 4.75 2.21
CA TYR A 3 26.08 3.69 2.69
C TYR A 3 25.89 2.66 1.59
N THR A 4 25.86 1.38 1.98
CA THR A 4 25.71 0.25 1.06
C THR A 4 24.65 -0.70 1.59
N GLY A 5 23.77 -1.18 0.72
CA GLY A 5 22.77 -2.18 1.08
C GLY A 5 21.75 -2.38 -0.03
N VAL A 6 20.87 -3.36 0.18
CA VAL A 6 19.77 -3.65 -0.74
C VAL A 6 18.64 -2.63 -0.53
N LEU A 7 18.27 -1.91 -1.59
CA LEU A 7 17.11 -1.01 -1.53
C LEU A 7 15.82 -1.80 -1.32
N ARG A 8 15.09 -1.43 -0.27
CA ARG A 8 13.78 -2.00 0.08
C ARG A 8 12.77 -0.86 0.20
N LYS A 9 11.49 -1.22 0.32
CA LYS A 9 10.44 -0.24 0.64
C LYS A 9 10.84 0.51 1.91
N MET A 10 10.81 1.84 1.87
CA MET A 10 11.10 2.69 3.03
C MET A 10 10.07 2.45 4.13
N MET A 11 10.52 2.56 5.37
CA MET A 11 9.61 2.67 6.50
C MET A 11 9.05 4.09 6.53
N THR A 12 7.75 4.21 6.80
CA THR A 12 7.09 5.51 6.90
C THR A 12 6.42 5.64 8.25
N GLU A 13 6.48 6.85 8.79
CA GLU A 13 5.84 7.23 10.03
C GLU A 13 4.95 8.45 9.75
N LEU A 14 3.70 8.38 10.22
CA LEU A 14 2.77 9.49 10.08
C LEU A 14 3.25 10.65 10.94
N GLY A 15 3.43 11.80 10.31
CA GLY A 15 3.78 13.08 10.92
C GLY A 15 3.32 14.21 10.00
N SER A 16 3.56 15.45 10.42
CA SER A 16 3.33 16.65 9.60
C SER A 16 4.68 17.37 9.41
N PRO A 17 5.41 17.09 8.31
CA PRO A 17 5.12 16.10 7.26
C PRO A 17 5.49 14.65 7.65
N VAL A 18 5.05 13.68 6.85
CA VAL A 18 5.42 12.26 6.94
C VAL A 18 6.93 12.07 6.99
N GLN A 19 7.41 11.17 7.85
CA GLN A 19 8.82 10.82 7.95
C GLN A 19 9.13 9.54 7.15
N TYR A 20 10.18 9.59 6.32
CA TYR A 20 10.65 8.47 5.52
C TYR A 20 12.01 7.98 6.01
N TYR A 21 12.11 6.68 6.27
CA TYR A 21 13.34 6.04 6.71
C TYR A 21 13.77 4.98 5.70
N LEU A 22 14.97 5.15 5.14
CA LEU A 22 15.62 4.13 4.33
C LEU A 22 16.40 3.20 5.26
N GLN A 23 15.90 1.96 5.38
CA GLN A 23 16.58 0.90 6.11
C GLN A 23 17.52 0.16 5.16
N LEU A 24 18.81 0.22 5.48
CA LEU A 24 19.87 -0.60 4.91
C LEU A 24 20.27 -1.66 5.95
N GLU A 25 21.21 -2.55 5.62
CA GLU A 25 21.53 -3.70 6.48
C GLU A 25 21.89 -3.31 7.91
N ASN A 26 22.76 -2.31 8.07
CA ASN A 26 23.27 -1.86 9.37
C ASN A 26 22.87 -0.42 9.71
N ASP A 27 22.18 0.27 8.81
CA ASP A 27 21.92 1.70 8.91
C ASP A 27 20.44 2.03 8.69
N ILE A 28 19.95 3.02 9.41
CA ILE A 28 18.64 3.62 9.19
C ILE A 28 18.86 5.10 8.91
N ILE A 29 18.50 5.53 7.70
CA ILE A 29 18.69 6.90 7.24
C ILE A 29 17.32 7.59 7.21
N ASN A 30 17.15 8.68 7.97
CA ASN A 30 15.99 9.56 7.77
C ASN A 30 16.20 10.34 6.46
N ILE A 31 15.45 9.95 5.42
CA ILE A 31 15.55 10.50 4.07
C ILE A 31 15.04 11.94 4.01
N ASN A 32 14.15 12.37 4.91
CA ASN A 32 13.69 13.75 4.95
C ASN A 32 14.87 14.72 5.16
N GLN A 33 15.88 14.32 5.94
CA GLN A 33 17.08 15.12 6.17
C GLN A 33 18.01 15.21 4.95
N ALA A 34 17.77 14.38 3.93
CA ALA A 34 18.49 14.40 2.66
C ALA A 34 17.82 15.30 1.60
N LEU A 35 16.63 15.84 1.88
CA LEU A 35 15.97 16.79 0.98
C LEU A 35 16.83 18.03 0.75
N ASN A 36 16.82 18.53 -0.49
CA ASN A 36 17.66 19.65 -0.95
C ASN A 36 19.19 19.40 -0.85
N LYS A 37 19.61 18.13 -0.74
CA LYS A 37 21.03 17.74 -0.81
C LYS A 37 21.31 16.96 -2.09
N THR A 38 22.56 17.02 -2.54
CA THR A 38 23.05 16.19 -3.64
C THR A 38 23.31 14.77 -3.14
N LEU A 39 22.73 13.80 -3.83
CA LEU A 39 22.93 12.37 -3.56
C LEU A 39 23.60 11.72 -4.77
N GLU A 40 24.53 10.82 -4.51
CA GLU A 40 25.13 9.94 -5.51
C GLU A 40 24.66 8.51 -5.22
N ILE A 41 24.15 7.82 -6.24
CA ILE A 41 23.70 6.44 -6.15
C ILE A 41 24.48 5.62 -7.17
N THR A 42 25.23 4.65 -6.67
CA THR A 42 26.04 3.74 -7.51
C THR A 42 25.45 2.35 -7.44
N PHE A 43 25.09 1.81 -8.61
CA PHE A 43 24.63 0.43 -8.72
C PHE A 43 25.82 -0.53 -8.54
N ILE A 44 25.68 -1.49 -7.62
CA ILE A 44 26.72 -2.49 -7.33
C ILE A 44 26.31 -3.84 -7.91
N LYS A 45 25.17 -4.36 -7.47
CA LYS A 45 24.65 -5.68 -7.83
C LYS A 45 23.14 -5.76 -7.61
N HIS A 46 22.54 -6.85 -8.03
CA HIS A 46 21.19 -7.21 -7.62
C HIS A 46 21.23 -8.06 -6.35
N GLU A 47 20.13 -8.12 -5.61
CA GLU A 47 19.99 -9.09 -4.52
C GLU A 47 18.52 -9.47 -4.31
N CYS A 48 18.22 -10.76 -4.43
CA CYS A 48 16.87 -11.26 -4.20
C CYS A 48 16.48 -11.14 -2.72
N LEU A 49 15.33 -10.52 -2.42
CA LEU A 49 14.85 -10.34 -1.04
C LEU A 49 14.48 -11.65 -0.31
N HIS A 50 14.44 -12.78 -1.01
CA HIS A 50 14.16 -14.09 -0.41
C HIS A 50 15.43 -14.94 -0.25
N CYS A 51 16.19 -15.14 -1.33
CA CYS A 51 17.36 -16.04 -1.29
C CYS A 51 18.70 -15.32 -1.08
N HIS A 52 18.73 -13.99 -1.05
CA HIS A 52 19.92 -13.15 -0.85
C HIS A 52 21.06 -13.37 -1.87
N LEU A 53 20.77 -14.05 -2.98
CA LEU A 53 21.72 -14.27 -4.07
C LEU A 53 21.72 -13.07 -5.02
N ASP A 54 22.89 -12.79 -5.57
CA ASP A 54 23.07 -11.86 -6.68
C ASP A 54 22.49 -12.46 -7.96
N LYS A 55 21.23 -12.13 -8.22
CA LYS A 55 20.46 -12.59 -9.37
C LYS A 55 19.61 -11.43 -9.88
N PRO A 56 19.39 -11.32 -11.20
CA PRO A 56 18.45 -10.35 -11.74
C PRO A 56 17.08 -10.44 -11.04
N ILE A 57 16.56 -9.27 -10.65
CA ILE A 57 15.25 -9.16 -9.99
C ILE A 57 14.16 -9.20 -11.05
N TYR A 58 13.18 -10.07 -10.84
CA TYR A 58 12.05 -10.24 -11.74
C TYR A 58 10.88 -9.35 -11.34
N ARG A 59 10.32 -9.54 -10.14
CA ARG A 59 9.18 -8.76 -9.64
C ARG A 59 9.12 -8.78 -8.11
N GLN A 60 8.58 -7.71 -7.52
CA GLN A 60 8.39 -7.55 -6.07
C GLN A 60 9.68 -7.73 -5.23
N GLY A 61 10.86 -7.49 -5.83
CA GLY A 61 12.15 -7.71 -5.15
C GLY A 61 12.64 -9.16 -5.16
N PHE A 62 11.98 -10.07 -5.89
CA PHE A 62 12.36 -11.47 -5.97
C PHE A 62 12.96 -11.83 -7.34
N CYS A 63 13.91 -12.75 -7.37
CA CYS A 63 14.36 -13.38 -8.60
C CYS A 63 13.27 -14.32 -9.16
N LYS A 64 13.40 -14.72 -10.43
CA LYS A 64 12.35 -15.46 -11.14
C LYS A 64 11.90 -16.74 -10.42
N SER A 65 12.83 -17.57 -9.93
CA SER A 65 12.47 -18.81 -9.22
C SER A 65 11.70 -18.51 -7.94
N CYS A 66 12.26 -17.65 -7.07
CA CYS A 66 11.61 -17.30 -5.81
C CYS A 66 10.22 -16.68 -6.01
N PHE A 67 10.02 -15.88 -7.06
CA PHE A 67 8.72 -15.28 -7.35
C PHE A 67 7.60 -16.31 -7.57
N PHE A 68 7.90 -17.43 -8.23
CA PHE A 68 6.90 -18.48 -8.49
C PHE A 68 6.73 -19.45 -7.31
N ASP A 69 7.75 -19.59 -6.46
CA ASP A 69 7.73 -20.59 -5.39
C ASP A 69 7.16 -20.05 -4.07
N ILE A 70 7.43 -18.79 -3.70
CA ILE A 70 7.16 -18.30 -2.35
C ILE A 70 5.72 -17.78 -2.19
N PRO A 71 5.08 -17.97 -1.02
CA PRO A 71 3.71 -17.49 -0.78
C PRO A 71 3.62 -15.96 -0.70
N GLN A 72 4.72 -15.24 -0.41
CA GLN A 72 4.78 -13.77 -0.41
C GLN A 72 4.53 -13.14 -1.79
N ALA A 73 4.68 -13.92 -2.86
CA ALA A 73 4.55 -13.48 -4.24
C ALA A 73 3.32 -14.09 -4.94
N ALA A 74 2.45 -14.76 -4.19
CA ALA A 74 1.24 -15.37 -4.70
C ALA A 74 0.22 -14.34 -5.20
N ASP A 75 -0.68 -14.75 -6.10
CA ASP A 75 -1.60 -13.84 -6.80
C ASP A 75 -2.57 -13.14 -5.83
N TRP A 76 -2.96 -13.81 -4.74
CA TRP A 76 -3.84 -13.26 -3.71
C TRP A 76 -3.25 -12.03 -2.98
N ILE A 77 -1.93 -11.80 -3.09
CA ILE A 77 -1.26 -10.60 -2.60
C ILE A 77 -1.71 -9.35 -3.36
N ILE A 78 -1.97 -9.48 -4.67
CA ILE A 78 -2.44 -8.38 -5.53
C ILE A 78 -3.98 -8.40 -5.65
N ARG A 79 -4.58 -9.60 -5.55
CA ARG A 79 -6.01 -9.86 -5.72
C ARG A 79 -6.60 -10.44 -4.44
N PRO A 80 -6.96 -9.62 -3.44
CA PRO A 80 -7.38 -10.10 -2.13
C PRO A 80 -8.58 -11.07 -2.19
N GLU A 81 -9.44 -10.96 -3.19
CA GLU A 81 -10.59 -11.83 -3.45
C GLU A 81 -10.22 -13.30 -3.73
N LEU A 82 -8.99 -13.58 -4.18
CA LEU A 82 -8.51 -14.94 -4.44
C LEU A 82 -8.00 -15.65 -3.17
N SER A 83 -8.09 -15.00 -2.01
CA SER A 83 -7.61 -15.55 -0.72
C SER A 83 -8.47 -16.73 -0.26
N THR A 84 -7.92 -17.94 -0.21
CA THR A 84 -8.67 -19.17 0.15
C THR A 84 -8.31 -19.77 1.51
N ALA A 85 -7.41 -19.16 2.30
CA ALA A 85 -6.95 -19.76 3.57
C ALA A 85 -8.07 -19.93 4.61
N HIS A 86 -9.14 -19.15 4.51
CA HIS A 86 -10.34 -19.26 5.37
C HIS A 86 -11.17 -20.52 5.08
N LEU A 87 -10.89 -21.21 3.97
CA LEU A 87 -11.48 -22.49 3.56
C LEU A 87 -10.54 -23.68 3.80
N ASP A 88 -9.41 -23.46 4.50
CA ASP A 88 -8.35 -24.47 4.67
C ASP A 88 -7.75 -25.00 3.35
N LYS A 89 -7.82 -24.21 2.27
CA LYS A 89 -7.25 -24.56 0.96
C LYS A 89 -5.92 -23.85 0.73
N GLU A 90 -4.88 -24.65 0.55
CA GLU A 90 -3.51 -24.21 0.24
C GLU A 90 -3.38 -23.68 -1.19
N ASP A 91 -2.63 -22.58 -1.37
CA ASP A 91 -2.10 -22.13 -2.66
C ASP A 91 -0.61 -22.50 -2.81
N ARG A 92 0.25 -22.04 -1.90
CA ARG A 92 1.70 -22.33 -1.86
C ARG A 92 2.21 -22.77 -0.48
N ASP A 93 1.68 -22.19 0.60
CA ASP A 93 2.01 -22.55 1.99
C ASP A 93 0.84 -22.15 2.90
N LEU A 94 0.03 -23.13 3.29
CA LEU A 94 -1.19 -22.87 4.05
C LEU A 94 -0.91 -22.24 5.43
N ALA A 95 0.21 -22.60 6.09
CA ALA A 95 0.53 -22.07 7.41
C ALA A 95 0.87 -20.57 7.34
N TYR A 96 1.67 -20.19 6.33
CA TYR A 96 1.95 -18.79 6.05
C TYR A 96 0.70 -18.03 5.60
N GLU A 97 -0.09 -18.61 4.70
CA GLU A 97 -1.31 -18.01 4.17
C GLU A 97 -2.33 -17.75 5.27
N LYS A 98 -2.57 -18.69 6.19
CA LYS A 98 -3.44 -18.47 7.34
C LYS A 98 -2.96 -17.30 8.20
N LYS A 99 -1.65 -17.24 8.50
CA LYS A 99 -1.07 -16.15 9.29
C LYS A 99 -1.26 -14.78 8.62
N VAL A 100 -1.22 -14.71 7.28
CA VAL A 100 -1.33 -13.45 6.55
C VAL A 100 -2.77 -13.08 6.20
N GLN A 101 -3.59 -14.04 5.79
CA GLN A 101 -4.94 -13.81 5.32
C GLN A 101 -5.96 -13.75 6.47
N LEU A 102 -5.78 -14.52 7.56
CA LEU A 102 -6.72 -14.61 8.68
C LEU A 102 -6.33 -13.66 9.81
N GLN A 103 -6.32 -12.38 9.50
CA GLN A 103 -6.10 -11.30 10.46
C GLN A 103 -6.93 -10.07 10.08
N PRO A 104 -7.08 -9.08 10.96
CA PRO A 104 -7.86 -7.88 10.66
C PRO A 104 -7.35 -7.14 9.41
N HIS A 105 -8.26 -6.88 8.48
CA HIS A 105 -8.04 -6.10 7.28
C HIS A 105 -9.01 -4.92 7.23
N ILE A 106 -8.53 -3.82 6.66
CA ILE A 106 -9.27 -2.58 6.48
C ILE A 106 -9.54 -2.38 4.99
N VAL A 107 -10.81 -2.14 4.65
CA VAL A 107 -11.19 -1.54 3.38
C VAL A 107 -11.37 -0.04 3.64
N TYR A 108 -10.78 0.79 2.81
CA TYR A 108 -10.72 2.24 3.02
C TYR A 108 -10.93 3.01 1.71
N LEU A 109 -11.33 4.27 1.82
CA LEU A 109 -11.19 5.25 0.75
C LEU A 109 -9.88 6.01 0.94
N ALA A 110 -9.22 6.32 -0.17
CA ALA A 110 -8.04 7.18 -0.20
C ALA A 110 -8.16 8.18 -1.34
N ASN A 111 -7.84 9.43 -1.06
CA ASN A 111 -7.76 10.50 -2.06
C ASN A 111 -6.29 10.84 -2.32
N SER A 112 -5.80 10.57 -3.52
CA SER A 112 -4.44 10.96 -3.98
C SER A 112 -4.48 11.98 -5.13
N SER A 113 -5.62 12.05 -5.81
CA SER A 113 -5.92 12.86 -7.01
C SER A 113 -7.40 12.69 -7.38
N SER A 114 -7.94 11.54 -6.98
CA SER A 114 -9.33 11.13 -7.03
C SER A 114 -9.54 10.10 -5.92
N VAL A 115 -10.79 9.96 -5.46
CA VAL A 115 -11.19 8.94 -4.48
C VAL A 115 -11.10 7.55 -5.10
N LYS A 116 -10.41 6.65 -4.39
CA LYS A 116 -10.32 5.22 -4.72
C LYS A 116 -10.59 4.37 -3.49
N VAL A 117 -11.04 3.14 -3.71
CA VAL A 117 -11.12 2.12 -2.66
C VAL A 117 -9.86 1.25 -2.66
N GLY A 118 -9.43 0.83 -1.48
CA GLY A 118 -8.30 -0.08 -1.33
C GLY A 118 -8.40 -0.99 -0.11
N VAL A 119 -7.55 -2.01 -0.08
CA VAL A 119 -7.45 -3.00 1.00
C VAL A 119 -6.05 -2.97 1.61
N THR A 120 -6.01 -3.07 2.94
CA THR A 120 -4.76 -3.25 3.67
C THR A 120 -4.94 -4.08 4.93
N ARG A 121 -3.85 -4.59 5.50
CA ARG A 121 -3.88 -5.15 6.85
C ARG A 121 -4.03 -4.00 7.87
N LYS A 122 -4.74 -4.22 8.96
CA LYS A 122 -4.89 -3.19 10.02
C LYS A 122 -3.55 -2.66 10.52
N ALA A 123 -2.57 -3.55 10.70
CA ALA A 123 -1.20 -3.19 11.10
C ALA A 123 -0.40 -2.37 10.06
N GLN A 124 -0.96 -2.10 8.89
CA GLN A 124 -0.37 -1.27 7.84
C GLN A 124 -1.09 0.07 7.67
N VAL A 125 -2.09 0.37 8.50
CA VAL A 125 -2.70 1.71 8.59
C VAL A 125 -1.85 2.55 9.54
N PRO A 126 -1.43 3.79 9.19
CA PRO A 126 -1.70 4.52 7.93
C PRO A 126 -0.61 4.35 6.84
N THR A 127 0.45 3.56 7.09
CA THR A 127 1.57 3.33 6.14
C THR A 127 1.11 3.06 4.70
N ARG A 128 0.05 2.28 4.50
CA ARG A 128 -0.46 1.98 3.15
C ARG A 128 -1.01 3.20 2.42
N TRP A 129 -1.66 4.12 3.13
CA TRP A 129 -2.19 5.36 2.57
C TRP A 129 -1.05 6.28 2.12
N ILE A 130 0.01 6.35 2.93
CA ILE A 130 1.25 7.06 2.62
C ILE A 130 1.90 6.48 1.36
N ASP A 131 2.03 5.15 1.26
CA ASP A 131 2.61 4.49 0.06
C ASP A 131 1.83 4.78 -1.23
N GLN A 132 0.53 5.04 -1.08
CA GLN A 132 -0.37 5.33 -2.19
C GLN A 132 -0.41 6.82 -2.56
N GLY A 133 0.33 7.68 -1.84
CA GLY A 133 0.33 9.12 -2.05
C GLY A 133 -1.03 9.76 -1.72
N ALA A 134 -1.78 9.18 -0.78
CA ALA A 134 -3.05 9.75 -0.34
C ALA A 134 -2.80 10.96 0.57
N HIS A 135 -3.44 12.10 0.30
CA HIS A 135 -3.47 13.25 1.21
C HIS A 135 -4.61 13.13 2.21
N GLU A 136 -5.63 12.33 1.89
CA GLU A 136 -6.76 12.01 2.78
C GLU A 136 -7.12 10.53 2.67
N ALA A 137 -7.53 9.93 3.78
CA ALA A 137 -8.05 8.57 3.80
C ALA A 137 -9.07 8.37 4.93
N ILE A 138 -10.03 7.48 4.71
CA ILE A 138 -11.03 7.07 5.71
C ILE A 138 -11.32 5.58 5.62
N GLU A 139 -11.44 4.93 6.76
CA GLU A 139 -11.79 3.51 6.85
C GLU A 139 -13.29 3.29 6.58
N ILE A 140 -13.64 2.21 5.90
CA ILE A 140 -15.03 1.82 5.58
C ILE A 140 -15.45 0.63 6.46
N VAL A 141 -14.71 -0.49 6.39
CA VAL A 141 -14.96 -1.71 7.17
C VAL A 141 -13.67 -2.26 7.77
N GLU A 142 -13.78 -2.91 8.93
CA GLU A 142 -12.73 -3.75 9.52
C GLU A 142 -13.18 -5.21 9.58
N VAL A 143 -12.66 -6.03 8.68
CA VAL A 143 -13.07 -7.43 8.51
C VAL A 143 -12.00 -8.39 9.06
N PRO A 144 -12.38 -9.59 9.53
CA PRO A 144 -11.46 -10.51 10.21
C PRO A 144 -10.51 -11.25 9.27
N ASN A 145 -10.72 -11.18 7.96
CA ASN A 145 -9.87 -11.85 6.98
C ASN A 145 -9.80 -11.09 5.65
N ARG A 146 -8.77 -11.44 4.87
CA ARG A 146 -8.46 -10.82 3.58
C ARG A 146 -9.53 -11.04 2.51
N TYR A 147 -10.18 -12.20 2.52
CA TYR A 147 -11.21 -12.53 1.53
C TYR A 147 -12.40 -11.58 1.62
N LEU A 148 -12.94 -11.38 2.83
CA LEU A 148 -14.04 -10.43 3.07
C LEU A 148 -13.64 -9.00 2.65
N ALA A 149 -12.38 -8.62 2.85
CA ALA A 149 -11.89 -7.32 2.41
C ALA A 149 -11.86 -7.23 0.89
N GLY A 150 -11.44 -8.31 0.21
CA GLY A 150 -11.38 -8.40 -1.24
C GLY A 150 -12.74 -8.32 -1.94
N ILE A 151 -13.73 -9.11 -1.49
CA ILE A 151 -15.07 -9.04 -2.07
C ILE A 151 -15.72 -7.66 -1.84
N THR A 152 -15.44 -7.03 -0.69
CA THR A 152 -15.90 -5.68 -0.40
C THR A 152 -15.22 -4.66 -1.32
N GLU A 153 -13.90 -4.75 -1.50
CA GLU A 153 -13.16 -3.87 -2.41
C GLU A 153 -13.71 -3.95 -3.83
N ILE A 154 -13.94 -5.16 -4.35
CA ILE A 154 -14.50 -5.36 -5.69
C ILE A 154 -15.88 -4.73 -5.80
N ALA A 155 -16.77 -5.00 -4.84
CA ALA A 155 -18.12 -4.44 -4.85
C ALA A 155 -18.10 -2.91 -4.86
N LEU A 156 -17.19 -2.29 -4.10
CA LEU A 156 -17.09 -0.83 -4.03
C LEU A 156 -16.38 -0.20 -5.24
N LYS A 157 -15.45 -0.92 -5.90
CA LYS A 157 -14.73 -0.43 -7.10
C LYS A 157 -15.65 -0.08 -8.26
N GLU A 158 -16.83 -0.69 -8.34
CA GLU A 158 -17.82 -0.37 -9.38
C GLU A 158 -18.39 1.05 -9.25
N TYR A 159 -18.24 1.68 -8.08
CA TYR A 159 -18.84 2.98 -7.75
C TYR A 159 -17.81 4.10 -7.54
N VAL A 160 -16.51 3.79 -7.57
CA VAL A 160 -15.41 4.77 -7.39
C VAL A 160 -14.40 4.68 -8.53
N SER A 161 -13.49 5.65 -8.61
CA SER A 161 -12.43 5.64 -9.62
C SER A 161 -11.46 4.48 -9.38
N ASP A 162 -11.25 3.64 -10.40
CA ASP A 162 -10.33 2.49 -10.34
C ASP A 162 -8.83 2.91 -10.36
N LYS A 163 -8.50 4.08 -10.93
CA LYS A 163 -7.11 4.45 -11.23
C LYS A 163 -6.74 5.85 -10.73
N THR A 164 -5.64 5.92 -9.98
CA THR A 164 -4.99 7.18 -9.62
C THR A 164 -4.38 7.84 -10.85
N ASN A 165 -4.69 9.12 -11.08
CA ASN A 165 -3.97 9.93 -12.05
C ASN A 165 -2.64 10.38 -11.42
N TRP A 166 -1.62 9.53 -11.56
CA TRP A 166 -0.31 9.76 -10.95
C TRP A 166 0.33 11.09 -11.38
N ARG A 167 0.00 11.62 -12.57
CA ARG A 167 0.51 12.92 -13.04
C ARG A 167 -0.07 14.06 -12.22
N LYS A 168 -1.39 14.05 -11.99
CA LYS A 168 -2.06 15.03 -11.11
C LYS A 168 -1.49 14.95 -9.69
N MET A 169 -1.41 13.73 -9.15
CA MET A 169 -0.84 13.47 -7.81
C MET A 169 0.57 14.05 -7.65
N LEU A 170 1.50 13.75 -8.58
CA LEU A 170 2.88 14.23 -8.48
C LEU A 170 3.03 15.75 -8.64
N LYS A 171 2.09 16.41 -9.32
CA LYS A 171 2.06 17.87 -9.44
C LYS A 171 1.31 18.55 -8.29
N ASN A 172 0.75 17.78 -7.36
CA ASN A 172 -0.17 18.27 -6.32
C ASN A 172 -1.44 18.92 -6.89
N GLU A 173 -1.89 18.49 -8.08
CA GLU A 173 -3.20 18.88 -8.64
C GLU A 173 -4.29 18.02 -7.97
N ILE A 174 -4.52 18.31 -6.69
CA ILE A 174 -5.44 17.59 -5.82
C ILE A 174 -6.83 18.24 -5.87
N GLU A 175 -7.87 17.41 -5.91
CA GLU A 175 -9.27 17.81 -5.73
C GLU A 175 -9.72 17.31 -4.36
N ASP A 176 -10.16 18.23 -3.50
CA ASP A 176 -10.74 17.92 -2.19
C ASP A 176 -12.03 17.10 -2.37
N ALA A 177 -12.22 16.09 -1.54
CA ALA A 177 -13.37 15.20 -1.61
C ALA A 177 -13.92 14.91 -0.21
N ASP A 178 -15.24 15.03 -0.05
CA ASP A 178 -15.90 14.65 1.19
C ASP A 178 -15.94 13.12 1.34
N LEU A 179 -14.85 12.56 1.89
CA LEU A 179 -14.69 11.14 2.08
C LEU A 179 -15.74 10.53 3.02
N ILE A 180 -16.29 11.32 3.95
CA ILE A 180 -17.36 10.90 4.85
C ILE A 180 -18.66 10.69 4.06
N SER A 181 -18.99 11.63 3.18
CA SER A 181 -20.15 11.53 2.29
C SER A 181 -20.01 10.37 1.31
N GLU A 182 -18.85 10.22 0.67
CA GLU A 182 -18.58 9.10 -0.24
C GLU A 182 -18.69 7.74 0.48
N LYS A 183 -18.10 7.61 1.66
CA LYS A 183 -18.25 6.42 2.49
C LYS A 183 -19.71 6.09 2.80
N LYS A 184 -20.52 7.09 3.18
CA LYS A 184 -21.96 6.90 3.46
C LYS A 184 -22.73 6.41 2.24
N LYS A 185 -22.43 6.96 1.05
CA LYS A 185 -23.04 6.47 -0.21
C LYS A 185 -22.66 5.02 -0.48
N LEU A 186 -21.39 4.68 -0.29
CA LEU A 186 -20.85 3.35 -0.55
C LEU A 186 -21.32 2.28 0.43
N ALA A 187 -21.77 2.67 1.63
CA ALA A 187 -22.30 1.74 2.64
C ALA A 187 -23.44 0.85 2.09
N ALA A 188 -24.24 1.37 1.15
CA ALA A 188 -25.32 0.62 0.52
C ALA A 188 -24.85 -0.56 -0.36
N PHE A 189 -23.60 -0.53 -0.82
CA PHE A 189 -23.03 -1.53 -1.74
C PHE A 189 -22.07 -2.51 -1.04
N ILE A 190 -21.95 -2.44 0.29
CA ILE A 190 -21.18 -3.41 1.07
C ILE A 190 -21.89 -4.77 1.00
N PRO A 191 -21.18 -5.87 0.65
CA PRO A 191 -21.74 -7.22 0.63
C PRO A 191 -22.32 -7.62 1.99
N GLU A 192 -23.38 -8.44 2.01
CA GLU A 192 -24.08 -8.86 3.24
C GLU A 192 -23.12 -9.45 4.28
N GLU A 193 -22.14 -10.24 3.84
CA GLU A 193 -21.14 -10.88 4.68
C GLU A 193 -20.19 -9.88 5.36
N ALA A 194 -20.04 -8.69 4.77
CA ALA A 194 -19.17 -7.62 5.26
C ALA A 194 -19.94 -6.50 6.00
N LYS A 195 -21.26 -6.40 5.85
CA LYS A 195 -22.09 -5.37 6.50
C LYS A 195 -21.93 -5.27 8.01
N PRO A 196 -21.83 -6.37 8.79
CA PRO A 196 -21.64 -6.28 10.24
C PRO A 196 -20.33 -5.60 10.67
N TYR A 197 -19.38 -5.46 9.74
CA TYR A 197 -18.06 -4.89 9.97
C TYR A 197 -17.94 -3.43 9.56
N TYR A 198 -19.05 -2.80 9.14
CA TYR A 198 -19.07 -1.39 8.76
C TYR A 198 -18.75 -0.48 9.95
N LEU A 199 -17.84 0.46 9.74
CA LEU A 199 -17.39 1.40 10.74
C LEU A 199 -18.24 2.67 10.63
N GLU A 200 -19.21 2.91 11.49
CA GLU A 200 -20.06 4.11 11.38
C GLU A 200 -19.26 5.41 11.62
N ASN A 201 -18.35 5.40 12.60
CA ASN A 201 -17.68 6.59 13.13
C ASN A 201 -16.17 6.60 12.84
N SER A 202 -15.77 6.40 11.59
CA SER A 202 -14.36 6.57 11.21
C SER A 202 -14.00 8.03 11.06
N LYS A 203 -12.78 8.38 11.48
CA LYS A 203 -12.21 9.71 11.26
C LYS A 203 -11.41 9.72 9.98
N GLU A 204 -11.52 10.82 9.27
CA GLU A 204 -10.63 11.11 8.17
C GLU A 204 -9.21 11.39 8.68
N THR A 205 -8.23 10.87 7.95
CA THR A 205 -6.81 11.07 8.23
C THR A 205 -6.23 11.93 7.12
N SER A 206 -5.80 13.14 7.48
CA SER A 206 -5.03 14.00 6.59
C SER A 206 -3.54 13.65 6.65
N ILE A 207 -2.85 13.70 5.52
CA ILE A 207 -1.46 13.28 5.34
C ILE A 207 -0.71 14.36 4.57
N GLU A 208 0.32 14.92 5.20
CA GLU A 208 1.19 15.92 4.59
C GLU A 208 2.53 15.30 4.18
N PHE A 209 2.92 15.48 2.91
CA PHE A 209 4.16 14.93 2.38
C PHE A 209 5.31 15.95 2.44
N PRO A 210 6.56 15.51 2.69
CA PRO A 210 7.72 16.39 2.82
C PRO A 210 8.25 16.84 1.44
N VAL A 211 7.40 17.45 0.62
CA VAL A 211 7.73 17.92 -0.73
C VAL A 211 8.11 19.40 -0.66
N LEU A 212 9.35 19.72 -1.02
CA LEU A 212 9.84 21.12 -1.01
C LEU A 212 9.28 21.93 -2.18
N GLN A 213 9.16 21.31 -3.35
CA GLN A 213 8.65 21.93 -4.56
C GLN A 213 8.03 20.88 -5.47
N TYR A 214 6.79 21.09 -5.87
CA TYR A 214 6.12 20.22 -6.83
C TYR A 214 6.54 20.57 -8.28
N PRO A 215 6.74 19.57 -9.15
CA PRO A 215 7.09 19.80 -10.55
C PRO A 215 5.93 20.45 -11.31
N SER A 216 6.23 21.42 -12.17
CA SER A 216 5.24 22.05 -13.07
C SER A 216 4.93 21.20 -14.31
N SER A 217 5.89 20.38 -14.75
CA SER A 217 5.75 19.46 -15.87
C SER A 217 6.39 18.12 -15.55
N LEU A 218 5.81 17.05 -16.09
CA LEU A 218 6.30 15.68 -15.91
C LEU A 218 6.66 15.13 -17.28
N LYS A 219 7.90 14.67 -17.44
CA LYS A 219 8.32 13.86 -18.59
C LYS A 219 8.42 12.41 -18.12
N SER A 220 7.84 11.49 -18.88
CA SER A 220 8.15 10.07 -18.67
C SER A 220 9.63 9.87 -18.99
N LEU A 221 10.31 9.09 -18.14
CA LEU A 221 11.56 8.44 -18.51
C LEU A 221 11.28 7.39 -19.60
#